data_AF-A0A4R1QH07-F1
#
_entry.id   AF-A0A4R1QH07-F1
#
_cell.length_a   1.000
_cell.length_b   1.000
_cell.length_c   1.000
_cell.angle_alpha   90.00
_cell.angle_beta   90.00
_cell.angle_gamma   90.00
#
_symmetry.space_group_name_H-M   'P 1'
#
loop_
_entity.id
_entity.type
_entity.pdbx_description
1 polymer ?
#
loop_
_entity_poly.entity_id
_entity_poly.type
_entity_poly.pdbx_seq_one_letter_code
_entity_poly.pdbx_strand_id
1 'polypeptide(L)'
;MLRKVVSILFFFLFALVGGKMVDAHVVDLTNKAQAQANYEDYYPLIARYTGTSGVTFESYSIKWRTEQLKALEAELLKNKHGAELSLLDRVVIFPDYPAGENVLGQYFVQYQVGTKLSLLPNRYIHLYGGNDFTTPAAMATTLSHEYGHHFTYYYLLNKEQLRPTDWLRSQYASARELFRYPSVHADGSGAYEWYMPEILAEDYVQLFGSPNALKGHMQMNVELPTPFELPALQAYWGKRLGSEYAEKKPLSLLLTNYALNPLNASYYNLRFYFYSPQASAYLNAQDGAGRYASVYVDTFSIGLNEKWYDPSKLSSSVSWLFRKDFVESVLFRAVQPMSKGFNRGSTTLKIDYRNIAASVSTPPPLPDNTDEENNADEEGQRPLFPDITDAELQKAAQFLYERGIVAGYPDGTFRPNDKLLRRHAALMLIRELGLTLPNGYQMKATDVKPSDPWYKEMAIAEAHGLLAGYDGKLRPNEYITRAQMAAILTRAYANVYEQPTTNRSFVDVSPSFWAYGAINILAHNGITINDPFHPNDIVTRGQFALFLKRTVEKKQ
;
A
#
# COMPACT_ATOMS: atom_id res chain seq x y z
N MET A 1 -1.30 -55.61 26.14
CA MET A 1 -0.18 -54.76 25.66
C MET A 1 -0.39 -54.55 24.16
N LEU A 2 -1.03 -53.46 23.75
CA LEU A 2 -1.04 -53.02 22.35
C LEU A 2 -1.06 -51.49 22.38
N ARG A 3 -0.01 -50.88 21.84
CA ARG A 3 0.36 -49.48 22.03
C ARG A 3 -0.45 -48.55 21.12
N LYS A 4 -0.76 -47.40 21.72
CA LYS A 4 -1.41 -46.20 21.19
C LYS A 4 -0.85 -45.77 19.82
N VAL A 5 -1.77 -45.51 18.89
CA VAL A 5 -1.54 -44.72 17.68
C VAL A 5 -1.37 -43.26 18.09
N VAL A 6 -0.24 -42.67 17.70
CA VAL A 6 0.09 -41.26 17.93
C VAL A 6 -0.56 -40.45 16.81
N SER A 7 -1.47 -39.55 17.18
CA SER A 7 -2.06 -38.55 16.29
C SER A 7 -0.99 -37.59 15.80
N ILE A 8 -0.74 -37.61 14.50
CA ILE A 8 0.06 -36.64 13.77
C ILE A 8 -0.95 -35.67 13.14
N LEU A 9 -1.15 -34.49 13.74
CA LEU A 9 -1.83 -33.36 13.10
C LEU A 9 -0.78 -32.58 12.27
N PHE A 10 -0.79 -32.79 10.96
CA PHE A 10 -0.18 -31.87 9.98
C PHE A 10 -1.29 -30.93 9.49
N PHE A 11 -1.10 -29.63 9.67
CA PHE A 11 -2.00 -28.61 9.12
C PHE A 11 -1.84 -28.50 7.61
N PHE A 12 -2.97 -28.32 6.93
CA PHE A 12 -3.20 -28.60 5.51
C PHE A 12 -2.45 -27.67 4.55
N LEU A 13 -1.88 -28.30 3.53
CA LEU A 13 -1.44 -27.73 2.26
C LEU A 13 -2.60 -27.85 1.26
N PHE A 14 -3.01 -26.78 0.59
CA PHE A 14 -3.50 -26.90 -0.79
C PHE A 14 -3.22 -25.61 -1.58
N ALA A 15 -2.37 -25.78 -2.60
CA ALA A 15 -2.34 -24.91 -3.77
C ALA A 15 -3.13 -25.59 -4.90
N LEU A 16 -3.80 -24.74 -5.69
CA LEU A 16 -4.41 -24.98 -7.01
C LEU A 16 -5.66 -25.87 -7.07
N VAL A 17 -6.84 -25.25 -7.22
CA VAL A 17 -7.57 -25.03 -8.50
C VAL A 17 -8.77 -24.14 -8.15
N GLY A 18 -9.08 -23.16 -9.01
CA GLY A 18 -9.99 -22.05 -8.75
C GLY A 18 -11.29 -22.39 -7.99
N GLY A 19 -11.39 -21.85 -6.78
CA GLY A 19 -12.63 -21.66 -6.03
C GLY A 19 -12.58 -20.26 -5.47
N LYS A 20 -13.58 -19.43 -5.78
CA LYS A 20 -13.66 -18.04 -5.31
C LYS A 20 -13.58 -17.99 -3.79
N MET A 21 -12.49 -17.43 -3.25
CA MET A 21 -12.49 -16.88 -1.90
C MET A 21 -13.35 -15.60 -1.93
N VAL A 22 -14.14 -15.37 -0.87
CA VAL A 22 -15.17 -14.34 -0.87
C VAL A 22 -14.59 -13.02 -0.37
N ASP A 23 -14.70 -12.01 -1.23
CA ASP A 23 -14.20 -10.64 -1.02
C ASP A 23 -14.84 -9.94 0.19
N ALA A 24 -14.24 -8.82 0.64
CA ALA A 24 -15.00 -7.77 1.30
C ALA A 24 -16.21 -7.42 0.42
N HIS A 25 -17.42 -7.78 0.86
CA HIS A 25 -18.62 -7.61 0.03
C HIS A 25 -18.96 -6.13 -0.10
N VAL A 26 -18.59 -5.54 -1.24
CA VAL A 26 -18.89 -4.14 -1.58
C VAL A 26 -20.31 -4.06 -2.14
N VAL A 27 -21.25 -3.52 -1.36
CA VAL A 27 -22.62 -3.28 -1.83
C VAL A 27 -22.83 -1.79 -2.08
N ASP A 28 -23.01 -1.41 -3.35
CA ASP A 28 -23.56 -0.13 -3.76
C ASP A 28 -25.09 -0.19 -3.69
N LEU A 29 -25.68 0.56 -2.76
CA LEU A 29 -27.12 0.52 -2.47
C LEU A 29 -27.98 1.23 -3.52
N THR A 30 -27.42 1.72 -4.62
CA THR A 30 -28.20 2.40 -5.67
C THR A 30 -29.13 1.45 -6.43
N ASN A 31 -28.87 0.13 -6.44
CA ASN A 31 -29.72 -0.84 -7.15
C ASN A 31 -29.70 -2.27 -6.54
N LYS A 32 -30.51 -2.52 -5.50
CA LYS A 32 -31.39 -3.71 -5.31
C LYS A 32 -31.67 -4.03 -3.85
N ALA A 33 -32.94 -4.32 -3.59
CA ALA A 33 -33.38 -5.24 -2.55
C ALA A 33 -33.27 -6.68 -3.06
N GLN A 34 -32.55 -7.56 -2.37
CA GLN A 34 -32.75 -9.01 -2.46
C GLN A 34 -32.23 -9.66 -1.18
N ALA A 35 -33.14 -10.33 -0.47
CA ALA A 35 -32.87 -11.01 0.79
C ALA A 35 -32.13 -12.33 0.52
N GLN A 36 -30.96 -12.47 1.13
CA GLN A 36 -30.20 -13.71 1.22
C GLN A 36 -30.44 -14.26 2.64
N ALA A 37 -30.69 -15.57 2.78
CA ALA A 37 -30.85 -16.17 4.10
C ALA A 37 -29.57 -15.94 4.92
N ASN A 38 -29.69 -15.35 6.11
CA ASN A 38 -28.53 -14.91 6.87
C ASN A 38 -27.93 -16.11 7.61
N TYR A 39 -26.61 -16.21 7.62
CA TYR A 39 -25.88 -17.25 8.38
C TYR A 39 -26.20 -17.19 9.89
N GLU A 40 -26.61 -16.00 10.37
CA GLU A 40 -27.17 -15.75 11.71
C GLU A 40 -28.43 -16.58 12.01
N ASP A 41 -29.22 -16.95 11.00
CA ASP A 41 -30.48 -17.70 11.17
C ASP A 41 -30.25 -19.20 11.42
N TYR A 42 -29.04 -19.70 11.16
CA TYR A 42 -28.73 -21.13 11.25
C TYR A 42 -28.34 -21.58 12.67
N TYR A 43 -27.84 -20.65 13.49
CA TYR A 43 -27.35 -20.95 14.84
C TYR A 43 -28.15 -20.20 15.90
N PRO A 44 -28.42 -20.81 17.07
CA PRO A 44 -29.00 -20.08 18.19
C PRO A 44 -27.95 -19.14 18.79
N LEU A 45 -28.34 -17.89 19.07
CA LEU A 45 -27.48 -16.93 19.76
C LEU A 45 -27.09 -17.45 21.15
N ILE A 46 -25.78 -17.54 21.41
CA ILE A 46 -25.22 -18.09 22.66
C ILE A 46 -24.92 -17.00 23.69
N ALA A 47 -24.39 -15.87 23.23
CA ALA A 47 -24.04 -14.74 24.08
C ALA A 47 -24.06 -13.44 23.28
N ARG A 48 -24.42 -12.34 23.96
CA ARG A 48 -24.36 -10.97 23.44
C ARG A 48 -23.79 -10.06 24.52
N TYR A 49 -22.94 -9.13 24.12
CA TYR A 49 -22.33 -8.13 24.99
C TYR A 49 -22.10 -6.83 24.21
N THR A 50 -22.66 -5.72 24.68
CA THR A 50 -22.36 -4.40 24.12
C THR A 50 -21.25 -3.76 24.91
N GLY A 51 -20.18 -3.45 24.20
CA GLY A 51 -18.95 -2.91 24.75
C GLY A 51 -19.01 -1.44 25.14
N THR A 52 -18.01 -1.01 25.92
CA THR A 52 -17.78 0.40 26.24
C THR A 52 -17.46 1.25 25.00
N SER A 53 -16.95 0.63 23.95
CA SER A 53 -16.72 1.23 22.63
C SER A 53 -18.00 1.51 21.85
N GLY A 54 -19.14 0.96 22.28
CA GLY A 54 -20.40 0.95 21.54
C GLY A 54 -20.57 -0.25 20.60
N VAL A 55 -19.49 -1.02 20.34
CA VAL A 55 -19.54 -2.22 19.50
C VAL A 55 -20.23 -3.36 20.25
N THR A 56 -21.20 -4.01 19.61
CA THR A 56 -21.88 -5.20 20.11
C THR A 56 -21.20 -6.47 19.63
N PHE A 57 -20.78 -7.32 20.57
CA PHE A 57 -20.21 -8.62 20.30
C PHE A 57 -21.29 -9.68 20.45
N GLU A 58 -21.44 -10.54 19.45
CA GLU A 58 -22.39 -11.65 19.44
C GLU A 58 -21.65 -12.95 19.16
N SER A 59 -22.05 -14.01 19.84
CA SER A 59 -21.51 -15.34 19.55
C SER A 59 -22.62 -16.35 19.34
N TYR A 60 -22.43 -17.14 18.30
CA TYR A 60 -23.14 -18.37 18.01
C TYR A 60 -22.31 -19.62 18.38
N SER A 61 -21.05 -19.44 18.80
CA SER A 61 -20.21 -20.51 19.33
C SER A 61 -20.40 -20.69 20.83
N ILE A 62 -20.56 -21.95 21.26
CA ILE A 62 -20.66 -22.34 22.68
C ILE A 62 -19.41 -22.01 23.50
N LYS A 63 -18.26 -21.78 22.84
CA LYS A 63 -16.96 -21.47 23.46
C LYS A 63 -16.82 -20.01 23.87
N TRP A 64 -17.62 -19.13 23.27
CA TRP A 64 -17.55 -17.69 23.46
C TRP A 64 -18.77 -17.21 24.26
N ARG A 65 -18.58 -17.11 25.59
CA ARG A 65 -19.59 -16.55 26.52
C ARG A 65 -19.25 -15.09 26.81
N THR A 66 -20.12 -14.41 27.57
CA THR A 66 -20.02 -12.98 27.86
C THR A 66 -18.64 -12.51 28.30
N GLU A 67 -17.93 -13.28 29.14
CA GLU A 67 -16.57 -12.92 29.58
C GLU A 67 -15.54 -13.00 28.45
N GLN A 68 -15.63 -13.98 27.55
CA GLN A 68 -14.79 -14.03 26.36
C GLN A 68 -15.10 -12.87 25.40
N LEU A 69 -16.37 -12.47 25.28
CA LEU A 69 -16.78 -11.33 24.44
C LEU A 69 -16.24 -10.01 24.99
N LYS A 70 -16.29 -9.79 26.31
CA LYS A 70 -15.63 -8.66 26.97
C LYS A 70 -14.13 -8.63 26.70
N ALA A 71 -13.49 -9.79 26.81
CA ALA A 71 -12.06 -9.90 26.56
C ALA A 71 -11.71 -9.71 25.07
N LEU A 72 -12.63 -10.02 24.15
CA LEU A 72 -12.48 -9.76 22.72
C LEU A 72 -12.62 -8.27 22.40
N GLU A 73 -13.55 -7.56 23.05
CA GLU A 73 -13.59 -6.09 22.97
C GLU A 73 -12.26 -5.51 23.45
N ALA A 74 -11.77 -5.93 24.62
CA ALA A 74 -10.49 -5.47 25.15
C ALA A 74 -9.32 -5.77 24.19
N GLU A 75 -9.42 -6.82 23.38
CA GLU A 75 -8.44 -7.13 22.33
C GLU A 75 -8.61 -6.20 21.10
N LEU A 76 -9.84 -5.94 20.66
CA LEU A 76 -10.12 -4.97 19.59
C LEU A 76 -9.51 -3.60 19.92
N LEU A 77 -9.72 -3.11 21.13
CA LEU A 77 -9.27 -1.78 21.59
C LEU A 77 -7.75 -1.66 21.80
N LYS A 78 -7.00 -2.77 21.67
CA LYS A 78 -5.52 -2.71 21.63
C LYS A 78 -4.99 -2.40 20.22
N ASN A 79 -5.82 -2.56 19.20
CA ASN A 79 -5.49 -2.05 17.87
C ASN A 79 -5.63 -0.53 17.89
N LYS A 80 -4.80 0.18 17.10
CA LYS A 80 -4.93 1.63 17.00
C LYS A 80 -6.15 1.97 16.15
N HIS A 81 -7.01 2.79 16.73
CA HIS A 81 -8.33 3.15 16.21
C HIS A 81 -8.62 4.64 16.44
N GLY A 82 -9.58 5.16 15.73
CA GLY A 82 -10.05 6.54 15.78
C GLY A 82 -11.56 6.64 15.59
N ALA A 83 -11.99 7.71 14.92
CA ALA A 83 -13.41 8.03 14.76
C ALA A 83 -14.21 6.97 14.00
N GLU A 84 -13.55 6.19 13.13
CA GLU A 84 -14.16 5.11 12.37
C GLU A 84 -14.78 4.04 13.26
N LEU A 85 -14.22 3.76 14.45
CA LEU A 85 -14.74 2.75 15.36
C LEU A 85 -16.24 2.96 15.67
N SER A 86 -16.69 4.21 15.72
CA SER A 86 -18.11 4.56 15.96
C SER A 86 -19.07 4.10 14.86
N LEU A 87 -18.56 3.72 13.67
CA LEU A 87 -19.33 3.19 12.56
C LEU A 87 -19.40 1.65 12.56
N LEU A 88 -18.61 0.98 13.41
CA LEU A 88 -18.69 -0.46 13.62
C LEU A 88 -19.74 -0.75 14.70
N ASP A 89 -20.84 -1.40 14.31
CA ASP A 89 -21.93 -1.75 15.23
C ASP A 89 -21.73 -3.12 15.85
N ARG A 90 -21.31 -4.13 15.07
CA ARG A 90 -21.17 -5.49 15.61
C ARG A 90 -19.95 -6.27 15.14
N VAL A 91 -19.53 -7.19 16.01
CA VAL A 91 -18.59 -8.28 15.71
C VAL A 91 -19.27 -9.59 16.07
N VAL A 92 -19.43 -10.49 15.10
CA VAL A 92 -20.20 -11.73 15.24
C VAL A 92 -19.27 -12.93 15.12
N ILE A 93 -19.29 -13.82 16.11
CA ILE A 93 -18.49 -15.05 16.13
C ILE A 93 -19.37 -16.24 15.78
N PHE A 94 -19.01 -16.94 14.71
CA PHE A 94 -19.64 -18.19 14.28
C PHE A 94 -18.81 -19.41 14.70
N PRO A 95 -19.46 -20.55 15.00
CA PRO A 95 -18.77 -21.75 15.46
C PRO A 95 -17.87 -22.38 14.38
N ASP A 96 -18.25 -22.29 13.12
CA ASP A 96 -17.68 -22.98 11.96
C ASP A 96 -17.35 -22.00 10.82
N TYR A 97 -17.13 -22.53 9.61
CA TYR A 97 -16.63 -21.77 8.46
C TYR A 97 -17.59 -21.91 7.25
N PRO A 98 -18.06 -20.80 6.67
CA PRO A 98 -19.07 -20.82 5.60
C PRO A 98 -18.55 -21.36 4.25
N ALA A 99 -17.23 -21.29 4.03
CA ALA A 99 -16.58 -21.72 2.78
C ALA A 99 -15.34 -22.62 3.04
N GLY A 100 -15.32 -23.31 4.18
CA GLY A 100 -14.16 -24.06 4.66
C GLY A 100 -13.15 -23.20 5.44
N GLU A 101 -12.12 -23.83 6.01
CA GLU A 101 -11.18 -23.22 6.98
C GLU A 101 -10.33 -22.07 6.42
N ASN A 102 -10.39 -21.81 5.11
CA ASN A 102 -9.63 -20.76 4.45
C ASN A 102 -10.25 -19.36 4.62
N VAL A 103 -11.49 -19.27 5.12
CA VAL A 103 -12.17 -17.99 5.40
C VAL A 103 -12.36 -17.86 6.91
N LEU A 104 -11.47 -17.11 7.55
CA LEU A 104 -11.46 -16.93 9.01
C LEU A 104 -12.28 -15.72 9.47
N GLY A 105 -12.50 -14.75 8.60
CA GLY A 105 -13.28 -13.56 8.89
C GLY A 105 -13.89 -12.97 7.62
N GLN A 106 -14.78 -12.00 7.82
CA GLN A 106 -15.32 -11.20 6.74
C GLN A 106 -15.82 -9.84 7.23
N TYR A 107 -15.41 -8.79 6.54
CA TYR A 107 -15.91 -7.43 6.71
C TYR A 107 -16.92 -7.04 5.63
N PHE A 108 -18.02 -6.38 6.04
CA PHE A 108 -19.12 -5.98 5.16
C PHE A 108 -19.15 -4.46 4.96
N VAL A 109 -18.54 -4.00 3.87
CA VAL A 109 -18.52 -2.58 3.51
C VAL A 109 -19.83 -2.16 2.85
N GLN A 110 -20.43 -1.11 3.38
CA GLN A 110 -21.49 -0.36 2.69
C GLN A 110 -21.22 1.12 2.89
N TYR A 111 -21.47 1.88 1.83
CA TYR A 111 -21.17 3.30 1.79
C TYR A 111 -22.23 4.06 1.00
N GLN A 112 -22.33 5.35 1.28
CA GLN A 112 -23.26 6.24 0.62
C GLN A 112 -22.55 7.05 -0.47
N VAL A 113 -23.22 7.17 -1.61
CA VAL A 113 -22.84 8.08 -2.71
C VAL A 113 -23.78 9.29 -2.66
N GLY A 114 -23.35 10.35 -1.98
CA GLY A 114 -24.08 11.62 -1.87
C GLY A 114 -23.24 12.80 -2.37
N THR A 115 -23.45 13.98 -1.77
CA THR A 115 -22.56 15.14 -1.98
C THR A 115 -21.13 14.87 -1.51
N LYS A 116 -20.96 13.94 -0.57
CA LYS A 116 -19.70 13.35 -0.15
C LYS A 116 -19.85 11.83 -0.08
N LEU A 117 -18.77 11.11 -0.32
CA LEU A 117 -18.65 9.70 0.00
C LEU A 117 -18.48 9.53 1.51
N SER A 118 -19.16 8.54 2.06
CA SER A 118 -19.04 8.17 3.46
C SER A 118 -19.34 6.70 3.68
N LEU A 119 -18.51 6.04 4.47
CA LEU A 119 -18.82 4.74 5.06
C LEU A 119 -20.10 4.86 5.90
N LEU A 120 -21.05 3.96 5.68
CA LEU A 120 -22.30 3.98 6.42
C LEU A 120 -22.09 3.49 7.85
N PRO A 121 -22.86 3.98 8.84
CA PRO A 121 -22.90 3.37 10.15
C PRO A 121 -23.41 1.92 10.06
N ASN A 122 -23.40 1.24 11.20
CA ASN A 122 -23.84 -0.15 11.32
C ASN A 122 -23.04 -1.12 10.46
N ARG A 123 -21.72 -0.88 10.34
CA ARG A 123 -20.80 -1.85 9.75
C ARG A 123 -20.63 -3.02 10.71
N TYR A 124 -20.26 -4.17 10.16
CA TYR A 124 -20.08 -5.35 10.96
C TYR A 124 -18.99 -6.27 10.43
N ILE A 125 -18.45 -7.06 11.35
CA ILE A 125 -17.41 -8.07 11.10
C ILE A 125 -17.98 -9.43 11.49
N HIS A 126 -17.75 -10.43 10.65
CA HIS A 126 -17.90 -11.83 11.01
C HIS A 126 -16.53 -12.43 11.30
N LEU A 127 -16.47 -13.27 12.34
CA LEU A 127 -15.32 -14.10 12.69
C LEU A 127 -15.79 -15.55 12.69
N TYR A 128 -15.07 -16.41 11.97
CA TYR A 128 -15.40 -17.81 11.76
C TYR A 128 -14.50 -18.73 12.60
N GLY A 129 -14.90 -19.99 12.74
CA GLY A 129 -14.09 -20.98 13.46
C GLY A 129 -14.04 -20.77 14.98
N GLY A 130 -15.04 -20.13 15.59
CA GLY A 130 -15.08 -19.85 17.02
C GLY A 130 -15.01 -21.08 17.94
N ASN A 131 -15.25 -22.28 17.40
CA ASN A 131 -15.03 -23.53 18.13
C ASN A 131 -13.56 -23.96 18.19
N ASP A 132 -12.74 -23.51 17.23
CA ASP A 132 -11.32 -23.83 17.13
C ASP A 132 -10.48 -22.70 17.76
N PHE A 133 -10.80 -21.45 17.41
CA PHE A 133 -10.22 -20.25 17.98
C PHE A 133 -11.05 -19.81 19.19
N THR A 134 -10.73 -20.38 20.36
CA THR A 134 -11.55 -20.25 21.58
C THR A 134 -11.10 -19.16 22.55
N THR A 135 -10.09 -18.36 22.17
CA THR A 135 -9.55 -17.29 23.02
C THR A 135 -9.38 -15.99 22.22
N PRO A 136 -9.47 -14.81 22.86
CA PRO A 136 -9.21 -13.53 22.20
C PRO A 136 -7.84 -13.47 21.52
N ALA A 137 -6.79 -14.01 22.14
CA ALA A 137 -5.45 -14.03 21.57
C ALA A 137 -5.38 -14.87 20.28
N ALA A 138 -6.07 -16.00 20.23
CA ALA A 138 -6.12 -16.84 19.04
C ALA A 138 -6.93 -16.23 17.89
N MET A 139 -7.87 -15.33 18.22
CA MET A 139 -8.72 -14.61 17.24
C MET A 139 -8.15 -13.23 16.86
N ALA A 140 -7.09 -12.77 17.54
CA ALA A 140 -6.63 -11.38 17.47
C ALA A 140 -6.17 -10.97 16.07
N THR A 141 -5.45 -11.82 15.35
CA THR A 141 -4.97 -11.51 13.99
C THR A 141 -6.14 -11.36 13.02
N THR A 142 -7.08 -12.30 13.01
CA THR A 142 -8.28 -12.22 12.16
C THR A 142 -9.11 -10.98 12.50
N LEU A 143 -9.39 -10.73 13.78
CA LEU A 143 -10.12 -9.55 14.21
C LEU A 143 -9.42 -8.25 13.76
N SER A 144 -8.09 -8.18 13.91
CA SER A 144 -7.29 -7.02 13.48
C SER A 144 -7.33 -6.82 11.97
N HIS A 145 -7.26 -7.91 11.18
CA HIS A 145 -7.35 -7.90 9.72
C HIS A 145 -8.71 -7.38 9.25
N GLU A 146 -9.80 -7.94 9.75
CA GLU A 146 -11.16 -7.50 9.38
C GLU A 146 -11.44 -6.06 9.81
N TYR A 147 -10.93 -5.66 10.97
CA TYR A 147 -10.97 -4.27 11.39
C TYR A 147 -10.09 -3.37 10.51
N GLY A 148 -8.99 -3.89 9.97
CA GLY A 148 -8.15 -3.20 8.99
C GLY A 148 -8.89 -2.86 7.71
N HIS A 149 -9.79 -3.73 7.22
CA HIS A 149 -10.70 -3.36 6.13
C HIS A 149 -11.59 -2.19 6.55
N HIS A 150 -12.26 -2.28 7.70
CA HIS A 150 -13.12 -1.21 8.21
C HIS A 150 -12.39 0.14 8.26
N PHE A 151 -11.19 0.14 8.83
CA PHE A 151 -10.33 1.31 8.96
C PHE A 151 -9.97 1.90 7.60
N THR A 152 -9.45 1.08 6.69
CA THR A 152 -8.94 1.56 5.41
C THR A 152 -10.04 2.03 4.46
N TYR A 153 -11.22 1.39 4.48
CA TYR A 153 -12.40 1.87 3.77
C TYR A 153 -12.89 3.22 4.29
N TYR A 154 -12.91 3.44 5.61
CA TYR A 154 -13.25 4.75 6.18
C TYR A 154 -12.31 5.84 5.66
N TYR A 155 -11.00 5.59 5.61
CA TYR A 155 -10.06 6.57 5.09
C TYR A 155 -10.24 6.83 3.59
N LEU A 156 -10.44 5.79 2.78
CA LEU A 156 -10.70 5.95 1.35
C LEU A 156 -11.95 6.79 1.09
N LEU A 157 -13.06 6.42 1.73
CA LEU A 157 -14.37 7.01 1.48
C LEU A 157 -14.50 8.38 2.16
N ASN A 158 -14.29 8.44 3.47
CA ASN A 158 -14.56 9.64 4.25
C ASN A 158 -13.43 10.67 4.16
N LYS A 159 -12.17 10.25 4.03
CA LYS A 159 -11.02 11.18 4.01
C LYS A 159 -10.52 11.50 2.60
N GLU A 160 -10.41 10.50 1.72
CA GLU A 160 -9.93 10.72 0.35
C GLU A 160 -11.04 10.97 -0.67
N GLN A 161 -12.30 10.71 -0.31
CA GLN A 161 -13.45 10.90 -1.20
C GLN A 161 -13.28 10.12 -2.53
N LEU A 162 -12.77 8.90 -2.43
CA LEU A 162 -12.63 7.97 -3.54
C LEU A 162 -13.53 6.75 -3.36
N ARG A 163 -14.03 6.22 -4.47
CA ARG A 163 -14.77 4.95 -4.49
C ARG A 163 -13.78 3.78 -4.46
N PRO A 164 -14.20 2.58 -4.00
CA PRO A 164 -13.38 1.38 -4.06
C PRO A 164 -12.82 1.07 -5.46
N THR A 165 -13.60 1.34 -6.51
CA THR A 165 -13.16 1.17 -7.91
C THR A 165 -12.06 2.14 -8.34
N ASP A 166 -11.88 3.24 -7.59
CA ASP A 166 -10.88 4.27 -7.85
C ASP A 166 -9.69 4.17 -6.87
N TRP A 167 -9.58 3.11 -6.07
CA TRP A 167 -8.61 3.00 -4.97
C TRP A 167 -7.16 3.14 -5.43
N LEU A 168 -6.79 2.60 -6.59
CA LEU A 168 -5.43 2.75 -7.14
C LEU A 168 -5.02 4.22 -7.41
N ARG A 169 -5.97 5.16 -7.39
CA ARG A 169 -5.71 6.61 -7.51
C ARG A 169 -5.52 7.30 -6.17
N SER A 170 -5.64 6.58 -5.05
CA SER A 170 -5.54 7.13 -3.72
C SER A 170 -4.11 7.53 -3.37
N GLN A 171 -3.98 8.49 -2.47
CA GLN A 171 -2.69 8.86 -1.90
C GLN A 171 -2.08 7.67 -1.14
N TYR A 172 -2.91 6.76 -0.62
CA TYR A 172 -2.43 5.52 0.00
C TYR A 172 -1.74 4.63 -1.03
N ALA A 173 -2.40 4.35 -2.15
CA ALA A 173 -1.86 3.51 -3.22
C ALA A 173 -0.51 4.06 -3.70
N SER A 174 -0.43 5.40 -3.73
CA SER A 174 0.78 6.14 -4.00
C SER A 174 1.85 5.91 -2.90
N ALA A 175 1.53 6.14 -1.64
CA ALA A 175 2.47 5.97 -0.54
C ALA A 175 2.96 4.52 -0.37
N ARG A 176 2.11 3.54 -0.70
CA ARG A 176 2.40 2.10 -0.67
C ARG A 176 3.11 1.59 -1.93
N GLU A 177 3.25 2.45 -2.93
CA GLU A 177 3.85 2.17 -4.23
C GLU A 177 3.17 1.05 -5.04
N LEU A 178 1.86 0.84 -4.84
CA LEU A 178 1.12 -0.28 -5.45
C LEU A 178 0.99 -0.17 -6.97
N PHE A 179 1.13 1.03 -7.51
CA PHE A 179 1.17 1.27 -8.95
C PHE A 179 2.36 0.57 -9.64
N ARG A 180 3.42 0.19 -8.91
CA ARG A 180 4.58 -0.58 -9.43
C ARG A 180 4.28 -2.06 -9.65
N TYR A 181 3.05 -2.50 -9.41
CA TYR A 181 2.72 -3.91 -9.43
C TYR A 181 1.47 -4.11 -10.30
N PRO A 182 1.64 -4.43 -11.60
CA PRO A 182 0.50 -4.54 -12.52
C PRO A 182 -0.52 -5.62 -12.12
N SER A 183 -0.12 -6.58 -11.30
CA SER A 183 -1.01 -7.61 -10.73
C SER A 183 -1.95 -7.05 -9.66
N VAL A 184 -1.63 -5.89 -9.06
CA VAL A 184 -2.49 -5.26 -8.05
C VAL A 184 -3.79 -4.80 -8.70
N HIS A 185 -4.89 -5.19 -8.07
CA HIS A 185 -6.23 -4.91 -8.56
C HIS A 185 -7.17 -4.61 -7.40
N ALA A 186 -8.22 -3.84 -7.67
CA ALA A 186 -9.19 -3.38 -6.66
C ALA A 186 -10.61 -3.95 -6.90
N ASP A 187 -10.77 -4.82 -7.89
CA ASP A 187 -12.05 -5.36 -8.36
C ASP A 187 -12.25 -6.86 -8.07
N GLY A 188 -11.32 -7.48 -7.35
CA GLY A 188 -11.31 -8.92 -7.04
C GLY A 188 -11.07 -9.84 -8.24
N SER A 189 -10.65 -9.31 -9.40
CA SER A 189 -10.48 -10.08 -10.65
C SER A 189 -9.23 -10.96 -10.69
N GLY A 190 -8.26 -10.73 -9.79
CA GLY A 190 -6.94 -11.35 -9.82
C GLY A 190 -6.67 -12.30 -8.65
N ALA A 191 -5.38 -12.63 -8.46
CA ALA A 191 -4.94 -13.50 -7.37
C ALA A 191 -5.00 -12.75 -6.02
N TYR A 192 -5.46 -13.43 -4.97
CA TYR A 192 -5.88 -12.83 -3.71
C TYR A 192 -4.78 -11.99 -3.02
N GLU A 193 -3.53 -12.45 -3.07
CA GLU A 193 -2.37 -11.74 -2.52
C GLU A 193 -2.04 -10.42 -3.25
N TRP A 194 -2.66 -10.18 -4.41
CA TRP A 194 -2.58 -8.92 -5.14
C TRP A 194 -3.85 -8.07 -5.00
N TYR A 195 -4.85 -8.55 -4.25
CA TYR A 195 -6.09 -7.83 -4.06
C TYR A 195 -5.89 -6.67 -3.08
N MET A 196 -6.17 -5.47 -3.56
CA MET A 196 -5.81 -4.24 -2.87
C MET A 196 -6.39 -4.14 -1.46
N PRO A 197 -7.69 -4.40 -1.19
CA PRO A 197 -8.24 -4.36 0.16
C PRO A 197 -7.53 -5.30 1.15
N GLU A 198 -7.01 -6.44 0.69
CA GLU A 198 -6.28 -7.40 1.52
C GLU A 198 -4.89 -6.90 1.86
N ILE A 199 -4.14 -6.40 0.87
CA ILE A 199 -2.83 -5.76 1.10
C ILE A 199 -2.96 -4.68 2.19
N LEU A 200 -4.04 -3.89 2.12
CA LEU A 200 -4.29 -2.82 3.07
C LEU A 200 -4.66 -3.30 4.48
N ALA A 201 -5.44 -4.38 4.59
CA ALA A 201 -5.74 -4.98 5.88
C ALA A 201 -4.47 -5.60 6.52
N GLU A 202 -3.61 -6.24 5.73
CA GLU A 202 -2.31 -6.75 6.20
C GLU A 202 -1.36 -5.62 6.63
N ASP A 203 -1.32 -4.52 5.87
CA ASP A 203 -0.55 -3.35 6.26
C ASP A 203 -1.08 -2.76 7.58
N TYR A 204 -2.41 -2.75 7.78
CA TYR A 204 -3.03 -2.31 9.03
C TYR A 204 -2.63 -3.20 10.20
N VAL A 205 -2.69 -4.53 10.08
CA VAL A 205 -2.25 -5.43 11.16
C VAL A 205 -0.80 -5.10 11.55
N GLN A 206 0.09 -4.93 10.57
CA GLN A 206 1.50 -4.65 10.84
C GLN A 206 1.73 -3.28 11.50
N LEU A 207 1.15 -2.21 10.97
CA LEU A 207 1.37 -0.84 11.48
C LEU A 207 0.60 -0.55 12.76
N PHE A 208 -0.59 -1.14 12.89
CA PHE A 208 -1.61 -0.70 13.85
C PHE A 208 -2.18 -1.81 14.73
N GLY A 209 -1.92 -3.07 14.40
CA GLY A 209 -2.45 -4.22 15.12
C GLY A 209 -1.99 -4.32 16.57
N SER A 210 -2.77 -5.05 17.36
CA SER A 210 -2.46 -5.38 18.76
C SER A 210 -1.21 -6.29 18.86
N PRO A 211 -0.56 -6.38 20.04
CA PRO A 211 0.55 -7.31 20.23
C PRO A 211 0.22 -8.78 19.89
N ASN A 212 -1.01 -9.24 20.15
CA ASN A 212 -1.41 -10.60 19.78
C ASN A 212 -1.61 -10.73 18.27
N ALA A 213 -2.18 -9.71 17.62
CA ALA A 213 -2.41 -9.73 16.17
C ALA A 213 -1.12 -9.81 15.35
N LEU A 214 -0.06 -9.16 15.83
CA LEU A 214 1.28 -9.18 15.21
C LEU A 214 1.97 -10.54 15.32
N LYS A 215 1.56 -11.39 16.26
CA LYS A 215 2.26 -12.62 16.57
C LYS A 215 2.01 -13.65 15.47
N GLY A 216 3.06 -13.97 14.71
CA GLY A 216 2.94 -14.88 13.56
C GLY A 216 2.24 -14.28 12.35
N HIS A 217 2.16 -12.94 12.26
CA HIS A 217 1.64 -12.26 11.07
C HIS A 217 2.78 -11.70 10.22
N MET A 218 2.70 -11.96 8.92
CA MET A 218 3.45 -11.32 7.85
C MET A 218 2.50 -11.16 6.66
N GLN A 219 2.78 -10.17 5.82
CA GLN A 219 2.05 -9.99 4.56
C GLN A 219 2.09 -11.26 3.71
N MET A 220 0.97 -11.64 3.10
CA MET A 220 0.87 -12.80 2.22
C MET A 220 1.70 -12.60 0.95
N ASN A 221 1.72 -11.36 0.44
CA ASN A 221 2.48 -11.02 -0.75
C ASN A 221 3.97 -10.80 -0.42
N VAL A 222 4.76 -11.82 -0.73
CA VAL A 222 6.21 -11.83 -0.49
C VAL A 222 7.00 -10.91 -1.43
N GLU A 223 6.38 -10.41 -2.51
CA GLU A 223 7.02 -9.53 -3.49
C GLU A 223 6.87 -8.03 -3.15
N LEU A 224 5.87 -7.68 -2.32
CA LEU A 224 5.69 -6.30 -1.88
C LEU A 224 6.70 -5.95 -0.77
N PRO A 225 7.30 -4.74 -0.80
CA PRO A 225 8.06 -4.25 0.34
C PRO A 225 7.14 -4.15 1.56
N THR A 226 7.70 -4.28 2.75
CA THR A 226 6.91 -4.18 3.98
C THR A 226 6.47 -2.73 4.23
N PRO A 227 5.41 -2.48 5.03
CA PRO A 227 5.10 -1.13 5.51
C PRO A 227 6.27 -0.40 6.17
N PHE A 228 7.18 -1.14 6.81
CA PHE A 228 8.35 -0.59 7.49
C PHE A 228 9.44 -0.16 6.50
N GLU A 229 9.50 -0.76 5.30
CA GLU A 229 10.45 -0.39 4.24
C GLU A 229 10.03 0.85 3.46
N LEU A 230 8.83 1.39 3.74
CA LEU A 230 8.22 2.50 3.01
C LEU A 230 7.98 3.71 3.92
N PRO A 231 8.98 4.60 4.08
CA PRO A 231 8.84 5.90 4.76
C PRO A 231 7.58 6.67 4.37
N ALA A 232 7.29 6.72 3.05
CA ALA A 232 6.13 7.42 2.51
C ALA A 232 4.79 6.91 3.07
N LEU A 233 4.69 5.61 3.37
CA LEU A 233 3.48 5.01 3.95
C LEU A 233 3.26 5.45 5.40
N GLN A 234 4.32 5.47 6.20
CA GLN A 234 4.26 5.98 7.57
C GLN A 234 3.97 7.48 7.57
N ALA A 235 4.61 8.27 6.70
CA ALA A 235 4.33 9.69 6.56
C ALA A 235 2.87 9.97 6.15
N TYR A 236 2.34 9.19 5.19
CA TYR A 236 0.94 9.24 4.77
C TYR A 236 -0.03 9.08 5.96
N TRP A 237 0.24 8.10 6.82
CA TRP A 237 -0.59 7.81 7.98
C TRP A 237 -0.37 8.82 9.11
N GLY A 238 0.86 9.26 9.32
CA GLY A 238 1.21 10.23 10.36
C GLY A 238 0.47 11.56 10.14
N LYS A 239 0.40 12.01 8.88
CA LYS A 239 -0.40 13.18 8.50
C LYS A 239 -1.90 13.01 8.77
N ARG A 240 -2.42 11.80 8.65
CA ARG A 240 -3.85 11.47 8.77
C ARG A 240 -4.31 11.22 10.19
N LEU A 241 -3.43 10.68 11.02
CA LEU A 241 -3.72 10.27 12.38
C LEU A 241 -3.25 11.32 13.41
N GLY A 242 -2.30 12.18 13.04
CA GLY A 242 -1.82 13.28 13.87
C GLY A 242 -0.47 13.01 14.53
N SER A 243 -0.08 13.91 15.43
CA SER A 243 1.29 13.99 15.97
C SER A 243 1.76 12.79 16.78
N GLU A 244 0.85 11.96 17.29
CA GLU A 244 1.23 10.74 18.01
C GLU A 244 1.76 9.64 17.09
N TYR A 245 1.55 9.73 15.76
CA TYR A 245 1.97 8.76 14.74
C TYR A 245 3.16 9.26 13.92
N ALA A 246 4.29 9.49 14.60
CA ALA A 246 5.54 9.86 13.95
C ALA A 246 6.21 8.63 13.27
N GLU A 247 6.82 8.86 12.11
CA GLU A 247 7.59 7.86 11.37
C GLU A 247 8.70 7.26 12.24
N LYS A 248 8.90 5.94 12.11
CA LYS A 248 9.92 5.18 12.83
C LYS A 248 10.83 4.46 11.87
N LYS A 249 12.14 4.54 12.16
CA LYS A 249 13.16 3.75 11.48
C LYS A 249 12.92 2.24 11.69
N PRO A 250 13.13 1.42 10.63
CA PRO A 250 13.07 -0.03 10.74
C PRO A 250 14.01 -0.58 11.81
N LEU A 251 13.66 -1.73 12.35
CA LEU A 251 14.50 -2.48 13.28
C LEU A 251 15.57 -3.26 12.49
N SER A 252 16.77 -3.40 13.06
CA SER A 252 17.82 -4.23 12.47
C SER A 252 17.62 -5.69 12.83
N LEU A 253 17.44 -6.54 11.82
CA LEU A 253 17.42 -7.99 11.95
C LEU A 253 18.46 -8.59 10.99
N LEU A 254 19.43 -9.32 11.54
CA LEU A 254 20.54 -9.88 10.77
C LEU A 254 20.72 -11.37 11.06
N LEU A 255 21.14 -12.12 10.04
CA LEU A 255 21.76 -13.43 10.23
C LEU A 255 23.25 -13.21 10.44
N THR A 256 23.77 -13.53 11.63
CA THR A 256 25.21 -13.34 11.92
C THR A 256 26.03 -14.60 11.76
N ASN A 257 25.39 -15.77 11.82
CA ASN A 257 26.06 -17.04 11.63
C ASN A 257 25.06 -18.15 11.29
N TYR A 258 25.56 -19.26 10.75
CA TYR A 258 24.80 -20.48 10.53
C TYR A 258 25.71 -21.70 10.68
N ALA A 259 25.12 -22.85 10.98
CA ALA A 259 25.83 -24.14 11.01
C ALA A 259 24.89 -25.26 10.56
N LEU A 260 25.43 -26.32 9.96
CA LEU A 260 24.65 -27.54 9.77
C LEU A 260 24.30 -28.13 11.14
N ASN A 261 23.06 -28.61 11.28
CA ASN A 261 22.67 -29.26 12.52
C ASN A 261 23.43 -30.58 12.68
N PRO A 262 24.10 -30.82 13.82
CA PRO A 262 24.97 -31.99 14.01
C PRO A 262 24.19 -33.31 14.10
N LEU A 263 22.91 -33.27 14.46
CA LEU A 263 22.07 -34.46 14.56
C LEU A 263 21.38 -34.77 13.22
N ASN A 264 21.15 -33.76 12.38
CA ASN A 264 20.55 -33.94 11.07
C ASN A 264 21.00 -32.84 10.09
N ALA A 265 21.92 -33.18 9.18
CA ALA A 265 22.48 -32.26 8.21
C ALA A 265 21.48 -31.71 7.17
N SER A 266 20.22 -32.19 7.14
CA SER A 266 19.13 -31.55 6.38
C SER A 266 18.69 -30.21 6.97
N TYR A 267 19.09 -29.88 8.21
CA TYR A 267 18.70 -28.65 8.88
C TYR A 267 19.87 -27.69 9.08
N TYR A 268 19.56 -26.39 9.05
CA TYR A 268 20.46 -25.33 9.51
C TYR A 268 20.11 -24.90 10.94
N ASN A 269 21.13 -24.75 11.77
CA ASN A 269 21.08 -23.89 12.93
C ASN A 269 21.37 -22.45 12.46
N LEU A 270 20.56 -21.48 12.87
CA LEU A 270 20.72 -20.08 12.48
C LEU A 270 20.99 -19.21 13.70
N ARG A 271 21.89 -18.23 13.58
CA ARG A 271 22.16 -17.25 14.62
C ARG A 271 21.64 -15.88 14.18
N PHE A 272 20.65 -15.38 14.89
CA PHE A 272 20.10 -14.06 14.62
C PHE A 272 20.64 -13.03 15.60
N TYR A 273 20.89 -11.84 15.07
CA TYR A 273 21.17 -10.63 15.83
C TYR A 273 20.03 -9.64 15.66
N PHE A 274 19.60 -9.06 16.76
CA PHE A 274 18.51 -8.10 16.81
C PHE A 274 18.68 -7.12 17.97
N TYR A 275 18.32 -5.86 17.74
CA TYR A 275 18.32 -4.82 18.78
C TYR A 275 16.92 -4.22 18.93
N SER A 276 16.40 -4.26 20.15
CA SER A 276 15.05 -3.82 20.50
C SER A 276 15.09 -2.72 21.56
N PRO A 277 15.02 -1.43 21.21
CA PRO A 277 15.32 -0.37 22.18
C PRO A 277 14.22 -0.14 23.23
N GLN A 278 12.95 -0.40 22.91
CA GLN A 278 11.83 0.17 23.66
C GLN A 278 10.81 -0.87 24.17
N ALA A 279 10.68 -2.02 23.52
CA ALA A 279 9.76 -3.09 23.91
C ALA A 279 10.26 -4.45 23.42
N SER A 280 9.67 -5.54 23.92
CA SER A 280 9.90 -6.86 23.33
C SER A 280 9.41 -6.89 21.87
N ALA A 281 10.06 -7.67 21.03
CA ALA A 281 9.69 -7.84 19.62
C ALA A 281 9.46 -9.31 19.29
N TYR A 282 8.63 -9.59 18.29
CA TYR A 282 8.34 -10.93 17.82
C TYR A 282 9.13 -11.24 16.56
N LEU A 283 9.81 -12.37 16.54
CA LEU A 283 10.40 -12.93 15.34
C LEU A 283 9.35 -13.79 14.65
N ASN A 284 8.93 -13.37 13.47
CA ASN A 284 8.02 -14.10 12.59
C ASN A 284 8.80 -14.63 11.39
N ALA A 285 8.33 -15.74 10.82
CA ALA A 285 8.94 -16.33 9.65
C ALA A 285 7.90 -16.90 8.68
N GLN A 286 8.27 -16.98 7.40
CA GLN A 286 7.43 -17.52 6.34
C GLN A 286 8.30 -18.18 5.25
N ASP A 287 7.78 -19.19 4.57
CA ASP A 287 8.41 -19.75 3.37
C ASP A 287 8.56 -18.67 2.28
N GLY A 288 9.74 -18.59 1.66
CA GLY A 288 10.06 -17.57 0.67
C GLY A 288 9.36 -17.72 -0.68
N ALA A 289 8.66 -18.83 -0.90
CA ALA A 289 7.77 -19.01 -2.05
C ALA A 289 6.29 -18.75 -1.69
N GLY A 290 5.99 -18.27 -0.48
CA GLY A 290 4.64 -17.94 -0.04
C GLY A 290 3.70 -19.15 0.08
N ARG A 291 4.23 -20.38 0.07
CA ARG A 291 3.42 -21.61 0.06
C ARG A 291 2.69 -21.89 1.37
N TYR A 292 3.14 -21.27 2.45
CA TYR A 292 2.67 -21.49 3.81
C TYR A 292 2.44 -20.17 4.52
N ALA A 293 1.51 -20.19 5.48
CA ALA A 293 1.27 -19.05 6.36
C ALA A 293 2.49 -18.71 7.22
N SER A 294 2.53 -17.46 7.69
CA SER A 294 3.54 -17.02 8.64
C SER A 294 3.39 -17.75 9.98
N VAL A 295 4.52 -17.97 10.66
CA VAL A 295 4.59 -18.58 11.97
C VAL A 295 5.40 -17.72 12.93
N TYR A 296 4.95 -17.68 14.18
CA TYR A 296 5.70 -17.10 15.28
C TYR A 296 6.87 -18.02 15.66
N VAL A 297 8.09 -17.47 15.64
CA VAL A 297 9.31 -18.20 16.00
C VAL A 297 9.64 -17.96 17.47
N ASP A 298 9.73 -16.70 17.89
CA ASP A 298 10.24 -16.34 19.22
C ASP A 298 9.97 -14.89 19.61
N THR A 299 10.23 -14.55 20.88
CA THR A 299 10.21 -13.18 21.40
C THR A 299 11.63 -12.75 21.75
N PHE A 300 12.06 -11.63 21.19
CA PHE A 300 13.25 -10.91 21.62
C PHE A 300 12.93 -10.00 22.78
N SER A 301 13.77 -10.04 23.81
CA SER A 301 13.69 -9.12 24.95
C SER A 301 14.12 -7.71 24.55
N ILE A 302 13.83 -6.73 25.41
CA ILE A 302 14.38 -5.38 25.28
C ILE A 302 15.92 -5.46 25.33
N GLY A 303 16.59 -4.66 24.50
CA GLY A 303 18.03 -4.58 24.38
C GLY A 303 18.61 -5.43 23.25
N LEU A 304 19.89 -5.79 23.40
CA LEU A 304 20.65 -6.58 22.45
C LEU A 304 20.32 -8.06 22.58
N ASN A 305 19.98 -8.69 21.47
CA ASN A 305 19.73 -10.13 21.39
C ASN A 305 20.62 -10.75 20.32
N GLU A 306 21.41 -11.76 20.69
CA GLU A 306 22.13 -12.61 19.73
C GLU A 306 21.92 -14.08 20.09
N LYS A 307 21.09 -14.79 19.32
CA LYS A 307 20.56 -16.11 19.71
C LYS A 307 20.71 -17.14 18.59
N TRP A 308 21.12 -18.34 18.97
CA TRP A 308 21.07 -19.54 18.12
C TRP A 308 19.69 -20.19 18.17
N TYR A 309 19.19 -20.55 16.99
CA TYR A 309 17.98 -21.33 16.79
C TYR A 309 18.39 -22.71 16.27
N ASP A 310 18.27 -23.69 17.16
CA ASP A 310 18.49 -25.11 16.88
C ASP A 310 17.11 -25.75 16.62
N PRO A 311 16.82 -26.20 15.39
CA PRO A 311 15.52 -26.73 15.03
C PRO A 311 15.13 -28.00 15.79
N SER A 312 16.08 -28.73 16.38
CA SER A 312 15.78 -29.87 17.26
C SER A 312 15.10 -29.46 18.58
N LYS A 313 15.20 -28.18 18.95
CA LYS A 313 14.60 -27.59 20.15
C LYS A 313 13.33 -26.79 19.85
N LEU A 314 13.00 -26.62 18.58
CA LEU A 314 11.80 -25.90 18.12
C LEU A 314 10.64 -26.88 17.94
N SER A 315 9.41 -26.38 18.09
CA SER A 315 8.21 -27.15 17.75
C SER A 315 8.18 -27.50 16.26
N SER A 316 7.48 -28.58 15.91
CA SER A 316 7.28 -29.00 14.52
C SER A 316 6.57 -27.94 13.66
N SER A 317 5.81 -27.03 14.27
CA SER A 317 5.17 -25.91 13.57
C SER A 317 6.14 -24.87 13.03
N VAL A 318 7.39 -24.85 13.52
CA VAL A 318 8.41 -23.87 13.14
C VAL A 318 9.66 -24.53 12.58
N SER A 319 10.08 -25.68 13.12
CA SER A 319 11.36 -26.31 12.78
C SER A 319 11.52 -26.66 11.31
N TRP A 320 10.41 -26.92 10.59
CA TRP A 320 10.41 -27.20 9.15
C TRP A 320 10.97 -26.06 8.30
N LEU A 321 10.87 -24.80 8.75
CA LEU A 321 11.46 -23.65 8.07
C LEU A 321 12.99 -23.72 8.03
N PHE A 322 13.62 -24.48 8.93
CA PHE A 322 15.07 -24.59 9.02
C PHE A 322 15.63 -25.73 8.15
N ARG A 323 14.77 -26.40 7.38
CA ARG A 323 15.09 -27.60 6.61
C ARG A 323 15.50 -27.24 5.17
N LYS A 324 16.79 -27.33 4.86
CA LYS A 324 17.38 -26.85 3.60
C LYS A 324 17.03 -27.65 2.35
N ASP A 325 16.60 -28.89 2.53
CA ASP A 325 16.13 -29.79 1.47
C ASP A 325 14.62 -29.69 1.23
N PHE A 326 13.92 -28.82 1.98
CA PHE A 326 12.47 -28.64 1.88
C PHE A 326 12.05 -27.22 1.48
N VAL A 327 12.70 -26.21 2.06
CA VAL A 327 12.51 -24.81 1.69
C VAL A 327 13.76 -24.27 1.00
N GLU A 328 13.57 -23.53 -0.09
CA GLU A 328 14.69 -22.92 -0.82
C GLU A 328 15.15 -21.63 -0.15
N SER A 329 14.19 -20.81 0.30
CA SER A 329 14.46 -19.59 1.04
C SER A 329 13.39 -19.38 2.10
N VAL A 330 13.74 -18.60 3.12
CA VAL A 330 12.86 -18.25 4.24
C VAL A 330 12.93 -16.76 4.45
N LEU A 331 11.78 -16.16 4.73
CA LEU A 331 11.64 -14.75 5.08
C LEU A 331 11.50 -14.65 6.58
N PHE A 332 12.29 -13.76 7.19
CA PHE A 332 12.20 -13.43 8.61
C PHE A 332 11.89 -11.94 8.78
N ARG A 333 11.07 -11.63 9.78
CA ARG A 333 10.78 -10.26 10.17
C ARG A 333 10.68 -10.16 11.69
N ALA A 334 11.26 -9.11 12.24
CA ALA A 334 11.03 -8.73 13.62
C ALA A 334 9.96 -7.65 13.68
N VAL A 335 9.00 -7.75 14.58
CA VAL A 335 7.94 -6.74 14.77
C VAL A 335 7.80 -6.39 16.25
N GLN A 336 7.86 -5.10 16.56
CA GLN A 336 7.79 -4.56 17.92
C GLN A 336 6.50 -3.73 18.07
N PRO A 337 5.55 -4.17 18.91
CA PRO A 337 4.35 -3.38 19.19
C PRO A 337 4.71 -2.09 19.94
N MET A 338 4.08 -0.99 19.55
CA MET A 338 4.25 0.31 20.19
C MET A 338 2.94 0.78 20.81
N SER A 339 3.00 1.33 22.03
CA SER A 339 1.83 1.91 22.70
C SER A 339 1.45 3.28 22.15
N LYS A 340 2.40 4.00 21.55
CA LYS A 340 2.22 5.31 20.91
C LYS A 340 2.84 5.28 19.52
N GLY A 341 2.12 5.79 18.52
CA GLY A 341 2.58 5.85 17.13
C GLY A 341 2.62 4.50 16.43
N PHE A 342 3.33 4.38 15.30
CA PHE A 342 3.37 3.13 14.54
C PHE A 342 4.04 2.00 15.33
N ASN A 343 3.52 0.77 15.17
CA ASN A 343 4.33 -0.41 15.44
C ASN A 343 5.63 -0.34 14.62
N ARG A 344 6.71 -0.92 15.13
CA ARG A 344 8.00 -0.97 14.42
C ARG A 344 8.21 -2.35 13.85
N GLY A 345 8.96 -2.45 12.76
CA GLY A 345 9.37 -3.74 12.22
C GLY A 345 10.68 -3.64 11.48
N SER A 346 11.30 -4.79 11.22
CA SER A 346 12.50 -4.87 10.40
C SER A 346 12.17 -4.85 8.92
N THR A 347 13.17 -4.58 8.10
CA THR A 347 13.18 -5.03 6.70
C THR A 347 13.01 -6.55 6.64
N THR A 348 12.59 -7.07 5.49
CA THR A 348 12.47 -8.52 5.34
C THR A 348 13.85 -9.13 5.19
N LEU A 349 14.28 -9.93 6.17
CA LEU A 349 15.50 -10.72 6.06
C LEU A 349 15.20 -11.99 5.27
N LYS A 350 15.57 -12.01 3.99
CA LYS A 350 15.50 -13.21 3.15
C LYS A 350 16.78 -14.02 3.29
N ILE A 351 16.65 -15.27 3.74
CA ILE A 351 17.75 -16.23 3.79
C ILE A 351 17.56 -17.24 2.67
N ASP A 352 18.49 -17.27 1.72
CA ASP A 352 18.53 -18.27 0.65
C ASP A 352 19.39 -19.46 1.09
N TYR A 353 18.80 -20.64 1.25
CA TYR A 353 19.53 -21.84 1.67
C TYR A 353 20.43 -22.42 0.59
N ARG A 354 20.27 -22.04 -0.69
CA ARG A 354 21.22 -22.39 -1.74
C ARG A 354 22.51 -21.59 -1.65
N ASN A 355 22.46 -20.39 -1.08
CA ASN A 355 23.62 -19.51 -0.89
C ASN A 355 23.56 -18.78 0.46
N ILE A 356 23.44 -19.55 1.54
CA ILE A 356 23.22 -19.01 2.89
C ILE A 356 24.37 -18.11 3.36
N ALA A 357 25.60 -18.37 2.89
CA ALA A 357 26.76 -17.54 3.20
C ALA A 357 26.56 -16.07 2.77
N ALA A 358 25.90 -15.83 1.63
CA ALA A 358 25.60 -14.47 1.17
C ALA A 358 24.52 -13.76 2.00
N SER A 359 23.76 -14.50 2.82
CA SER A 359 22.78 -13.92 3.75
C SER A 359 23.39 -13.53 5.10
N VAL A 360 24.66 -13.89 5.35
CA VAL A 360 25.34 -13.55 6.61
C VAL A 360 25.85 -12.11 6.56
N SER A 361 25.61 -11.37 7.64
CA SER A 361 26.07 -9.98 7.81
C SER A 361 26.66 -9.77 9.20
N THR A 362 27.65 -8.88 9.29
CA THR A 362 28.22 -8.46 10.57
C THR A 362 27.31 -7.42 11.22
N PRO A 363 27.03 -7.52 12.54
CA PRO A 363 26.32 -6.47 13.25
C PRO A 363 27.03 -5.12 13.12
N PRO A 364 26.29 -4.01 13.02
CA PRO A 364 26.87 -2.69 13.19
C PRO A 364 27.44 -2.55 14.62
N PRO A 365 28.41 -1.65 14.84
CA PRO A 365 28.86 -1.31 16.19
C PRO A 365 27.65 -0.89 17.05
N LEU A 366 27.68 -1.24 18.34
CA LEU A 366 26.58 -0.94 19.26
C LEU A 366 26.32 0.58 19.26
N PRO A 367 25.04 1.01 19.21
CA PRO A 367 24.73 2.42 19.40
C PRO A 367 25.21 2.86 20.79
N ASP A 368 25.97 3.94 20.85
CA ASP A 368 26.35 4.56 22.11
C ASP A 368 25.07 5.11 22.78
N ASN A 369 24.82 4.75 24.03
CA ASN A 369 23.55 5.03 24.73
C ASN A 369 23.41 6.51 25.15
N THR A 370 24.02 7.44 24.42
CA THR A 370 24.09 8.86 24.79
C THR A 370 23.29 9.79 23.89
N ASP A 371 22.82 9.38 22.72
CA ASP A 371 22.12 10.29 21.80
C ASP A 371 20.87 9.67 21.15
N GLU A 372 19.80 9.49 21.92
CA GLU A 372 18.45 9.20 21.36
C GLU A 372 17.59 10.47 21.23
N GLU A 373 18.20 11.64 20.99
CA GLU A 373 17.43 12.86 20.71
C GLU A 373 17.91 13.76 19.56
N ASN A 374 19.12 13.67 19.03
CA ASN A 374 19.50 14.49 17.87
C ASN A 374 20.52 13.78 17.00
N ASN A 375 20.07 13.24 15.86
CA ASN A 375 20.79 13.09 14.58
C ASN A 375 19.93 12.23 13.64
N ALA A 376 18.79 12.79 13.26
CA ALA A 376 18.28 12.53 11.92
C ALA A 376 19.17 13.35 10.99
N ASP A 377 19.97 12.69 10.16
CA ASP A 377 20.11 12.98 8.74
C ASP A 377 21.29 12.18 8.18
N GLU A 378 21.11 11.70 6.95
CA GLU A 378 22.06 10.94 6.13
C GLU A 378 22.19 9.44 6.42
N GLU A 379 21.27 8.63 5.87
CA GLU A 379 21.64 7.39 5.15
C GLU A 379 20.42 6.80 4.41
N GLY A 380 20.45 6.88 3.07
CA GLY A 380 19.83 5.90 2.18
C GLY A 380 18.37 6.07 1.73
N GLN A 381 17.90 7.27 1.36
CA GLN A 381 16.63 7.39 0.62
C GLN A 381 16.75 6.68 -0.73
N ARG A 382 16.13 5.51 -0.88
CA ARG A 382 15.97 4.88 -2.19
C ARG A 382 15.15 5.85 -3.06
N PRO A 383 15.67 6.29 -4.21
CA PRO A 383 14.94 7.22 -5.07
C PRO A 383 13.60 6.61 -5.51
N LEU A 384 12.50 7.36 -5.33
CA LEU A 384 11.15 6.97 -5.76
C LEU A 384 11.13 6.42 -7.19
N PHE A 385 11.85 7.07 -8.10
CA PHE A 385 12.11 6.55 -9.44
C PHE A 385 13.60 6.23 -9.59
N PRO A 386 13.99 4.94 -9.63
CA PRO A 386 15.40 4.52 -9.61
C PRO A 386 16.13 4.77 -10.94
N ASP A 387 15.40 5.04 -12.02
CA ASP A 387 15.93 5.34 -13.35
C ASP A 387 16.15 6.85 -13.59
N ILE A 388 15.88 7.68 -12.58
CA ILE A 388 16.23 9.10 -12.59
C ILE A 388 17.51 9.28 -11.77
N THR A 389 18.59 9.74 -12.41
CA THR A 389 19.88 10.02 -11.75
C THR A 389 20.07 11.50 -11.44
N ASP A 390 19.28 12.38 -12.09
CA ASP A 390 19.33 13.82 -11.90
C ASP A 390 18.52 14.24 -10.67
N ALA A 391 19.15 14.93 -9.73
CA ALA A 391 18.54 15.29 -8.45
C ALA A 391 17.40 16.30 -8.58
N GLU A 392 17.45 17.23 -9.55
CA GLU A 392 16.37 18.19 -9.79
C GLU A 392 15.13 17.47 -10.34
N LEU A 393 15.34 16.58 -11.31
CA LEU A 393 14.30 15.76 -11.88
C LEU A 393 13.74 14.75 -10.87
N GLN A 394 14.56 14.22 -9.97
CA GLN A 394 14.08 13.37 -8.87
C GLN A 394 13.05 14.12 -8.02
N LYS A 395 13.40 15.34 -7.59
CA LYS A 395 12.52 16.22 -6.82
C LYS A 395 11.26 16.59 -7.61
N ALA A 396 11.40 16.87 -8.91
CA ALA A 396 10.26 17.18 -9.76
C ALA A 396 9.29 16.00 -9.91
N ALA A 397 9.83 14.81 -10.19
CA ALA A 397 9.03 13.60 -10.35
C ALA A 397 8.34 13.21 -9.04
N GLN A 398 9.03 13.29 -7.91
CA GLN A 398 8.45 13.07 -6.58
C GLN A 398 7.33 14.09 -6.28
N PHE A 399 7.58 15.38 -6.49
CA PHE A 399 6.59 16.43 -6.29
C PHE A 399 5.30 16.19 -7.10
N LEU A 400 5.44 15.83 -8.38
CA LEU A 400 4.29 15.54 -9.24
C LEU A 400 3.60 14.23 -8.83
N TYR A 401 4.36 13.27 -8.32
CA TYR A 401 3.85 11.98 -7.88
C TYR A 401 2.99 12.09 -6.62
N GLU A 402 3.47 12.80 -5.60
CA GLU A 402 2.75 13.03 -4.35
C GLU A 402 1.42 13.78 -4.54
N ARG A 403 1.30 14.51 -5.66
CA ARG A 403 0.07 15.22 -6.08
C ARG A 403 -0.85 14.35 -6.96
N GLY A 404 -0.48 13.11 -7.26
CA GLY A 404 -1.25 12.21 -8.13
C GLY A 404 -1.23 12.58 -9.62
N ILE A 405 -0.31 13.45 -10.05
CA ILE A 405 -0.22 13.93 -11.45
C ILE A 405 0.46 12.87 -12.31
N VAL A 406 1.60 12.35 -11.82
CA VAL A 406 2.37 11.28 -12.45
C VAL A 406 2.36 10.05 -11.56
N ALA A 407 2.36 8.87 -12.17
CA ALA A 407 2.46 7.60 -11.43
C ALA A 407 3.73 6.82 -11.78
N GLY A 408 4.50 7.20 -12.81
CA GLY A 408 5.53 6.33 -13.37
C GLY A 408 4.94 5.16 -14.16
N TYR A 409 5.74 4.12 -14.38
CA TYR A 409 5.37 2.91 -15.09
C TYR A 409 5.27 1.70 -14.14
N PRO A 410 4.58 0.61 -14.55
CA PRO A 410 4.41 -0.56 -13.70
C PRO A 410 5.70 -1.30 -13.33
N ASP A 411 6.85 -0.96 -13.93
CA ASP A 411 8.17 -1.50 -13.55
C ASP A 411 8.89 -0.61 -12.51
N GLY A 412 8.20 0.41 -11.97
CA GLY A 412 8.73 1.36 -11.02
C GLY A 412 9.62 2.45 -11.63
N THR A 413 9.77 2.48 -12.96
CA THR A 413 10.55 3.51 -13.65
C THR A 413 9.71 4.76 -13.92
N PHE A 414 10.37 5.91 -14.03
CA PHE A 414 9.76 7.14 -14.52
C PHE A 414 9.84 7.26 -16.05
N ARG A 415 10.86 6.64 -16.64
CA ARG A 415 11.34 6.75 -18.02
C ARG A 415 11.56 8.21 -18.43
N PRO A 416 12.51 8.92 -17.79
CA PRO A 416 12.71 10.34 -17.99
C PRO A 416 13.10 10.69 -19.43
N ASN A 417 13.70 9.74 -20.15
CA ASN A 417 14.18 9.90 -21.53
C ASN A 417 13.13 9.50 -22.58
N ASP A 418 11.98 8.97 -22.18
CA ASP A 418 10.90 8.66 -23.12
C ASP A 418 10.38 9.94 -23.77
N LYS A 419 10.23 9.92 -25.10
CA LYS A 419 9.57 10.99 -25.84
C LYS A 419 8.11 11.10 -25.41
N LEU A 420 7.67 12.31 -25.05
CA LEU A 420 6.34 12.51 -24.48
C LEU A 420 5.28 12.66 -25.58
N LEU A 421 4.25 11.83 -25.50
CA LEU A 421 3.09 11.91 -26.40
C LEU A 421 2.16 13.05 -25.97
N ARG A 422 1.52 13.71 -26.94
CA ARG A 422 0.56 14.79 -26.69
C ARG A 422 -0.55 14.39 -25.72
N ARG A 423 -1.06 13.15 -25.83
CA ARG A 423 -2.07 12.62 -24.89
C ARG A 423 -1.56 12.49 -23.45
N HIS A 424 -0.29 12.14 -23.25
CA HIS A 424 0.30 12.01 -21.92
C HIS A 424 0.51 13.38 -21.27
N ALA A 425 0.95 14.38 -22.04
CA ALA A 425 1.04 15.77 -21.57
C ALA A 425 -0.34 16.30 -21.13
N ALA A 426 -1.37 16.06 -21.94
CA ALA A 426 -2.74 16.45 -21.61
C ALA A 426 -3.26 15.74 -20.35
N LEU A 427 -3.00 14.44 -20.19
CA LEU A 427 -3.38 13.70 -18.99
C LEU A 427 -2.75 14.28 -17.70
N MET A 428 -1.47 14.65 -17.75
CA MET A 428 -0.82 15.30 -16.60
C MET A 428 -1.49 16.63 -16.25
N LEU A 429 -1.82 17.44 -17.27
CA LEU A 429 -2.50 18.72 -17.05
C LEU A 429 -3.94 18.57 -16.56
N ILE A 430 -4.68 17.59 -17.06
CA ILE A 430 -6.04 17.28 -16.58
C ILE A 430 -6.03 16.92 -15.11
N ARG A 431 -5.06 16.10 -14.68
CA ARG A 431 -4.90 15.71 -13.27
C ARG A 431 -4.55 16.90 -12.39
N GLU A 432 -3.54 17.69 -12.78
CA GLU A 432 -3.12 18.85 -12.00
C GLU A 432 -4.21 19.93 -11.89
N LEU A 433 -4.98 20.14 -12.96
CA LEU A 433 -6.02 21.16 -12.98
C LEU A 433 -7.38 20.64 -12.47
N GLY A 434 -7.48 19.35 -12.13
CA GLY A 434 -8.73 18.73 -11.64
C GLY A 434 -9.87 18.80 -12.66
N LEU A 435 -9.56 18.78 -13.96
CA LEU A 435 -10.54 19.04 -15.01
C LEU A 435 -11.45 17.83 -15.22
N THR A 436 -12.73 18.10 -15.41
CA THR A 436 -13.76 17.11 -15.73
C THR A 436 -14.36 17.39 -17.10
N LEU A 437 -15.02 16.38 -17.67
CA LEU A 437 -15.69 16.54 -18.96
C LEU A 437 -16.96 17.37 -18.75
N PRO A 438 -17.13 18.52 -19.43
CA PRO A 438 -18.36 19.28 -19.33
C PRO A 438 -19.56 18.45 -19.78
N ASN A 439 -20.68 18.59 -19.07
CA ASN A 439 -21.90 17.86 -19.39
C ASN A 439 -22.36 18.16 -20.82
N GLY A 440 -22.66 17.11 -21.59
CA GLY A 440 -23.12 17.22 -22.97
C GLY A 440 -22.02 17.58 -23.98
N TYR A 441 -20.75 17.66 -23.58
CA TYR A 441 -19.67 17.91 -24.52
C TYR A 441 -19.54 16.76 -25.53
N GLN A 442 -19.52 17.12 -26.81
CA GLN A 442 -19.26 16.21 -27.92
C GLN A 442 -17.88 16.51 -28.52
N MET A 443 -17.07 15.46 -28.62
CA MET A 443 -15.74 15.54 -29.21
C MET A 443 -15.83 15.91 -30.69
N LYS A 444 -15.00 16.87 -31.11
CA LYS A 444 -14.96 17.40 -32.47
C LYS A 444 -13.82 16.81 -33.29
N ALA A 445 -12.73 16.41 -32.63
CA ALA A 445 -11.57 15.78 -33.23
C ALA A 445 -11.94 14.51 -33.99
N THR A 446 -11.47 14.42 -35.24
CA THR A 446 -11.76 13.29 -36.14
C THR A 446 -10.83 12.08 -35.95
N ASP A 447 -9.73 12.25 -35.23
CA ASP A 447 -8.69 11.23 -35.00
C ASP A 447 -8.74 10.59 -33.60
N VAL A 448 -9.84 10.79 -32.88
CA VAL A 448 -10.10 10.20 -31.57
C VAL A 448 -11.47 9.53 -31.57
N LYS A 449 -11.53 8.25 -31.18
CA LYS A 449 -12.71 7.40 -31.28
C LYS A 449 -13.21 6.99 -29.89
N PRO A 450 -14.53 6.82 -29.66
CA PRO A 450 -15.07 6.35 -28.38
C PRO A 450 -14.48 5.04 -27.86
N SER A 451 -13.96 4.19 -28.75
CA SER A 451 -13.28 2.94 -28.41
C SER A 451 -11.84 3.11 -27.90
N ASP A 452 -11.25 4.30 -28.03
CA ASP A 452 -9.89 4.54 -27.57
C ASP A 452 -9.85 4.55 -26.04
N PRO A 453 -8.90 3.83 -25.39
CA PRO A 453 -8.81 3.76 -23.93
C PRO A 453 -8.64 5.12 -23.23
N TRP A 454 -8.24 6.14 -23.99
CA TRP A 454 -7.97 7.52 -23.56
C TRP A 454 -8.97 8.53 -24.14
N TYR A 455 -10.10 8.07 -24.68
CA TYR A 455 -11.12 8.92 -25.30
C TYR A 455 -11.61 10.02 -24.34
N LYS A 456 -11.91 9.64 -23.09
CA LYS A 456 -12.44 10.55 -22.07
C LYS A 456 -11.45 11.68 -21.78
N GLU A 457 -10.18 11.35 -21.62
CA GLU A 457 -9.10 12.30 -21.35
C GLU A 457 -8.93 13.28 -22.51
N MET A 458 -9.00 12.80 -23.76
CA MET A 458 -8.90 13.70 -24.92
C MET A 458 -10.14 14.57 -25.09
N ALA A 459 -11.32 14.09 -24.70
CA ALA A 459 -12.54 14.90 -24.70
C ALA A 459 -12.44 16.04 -23.68
N ILE A 460 -11.89 15.77 -22.49
CA ILE A 460 -11.58 16.80 -21.50
C ILE A 460 -10.54 17.78 -22.06
N ALA A 461 -9.45 17.26 -22.64
CA ALA A 461 -8.38 18.09 -23.19
C ALA A 461 -8.87 19.03 -24.30
N GLU A 462 -9.76 18.56 -25.18
CA GLU A 462 -10.35 19.37 -26.24
C GLU A 462 -11.36 20.39 -25.68
N ALA A 463 -12.23 19.96 -24.77
CA ALA A 463 -13.26 20.81 -24.17
C ALA A 463 -12.69 22.02 -23.43
N HIS A 464 -11.57 21.81 -22.73
CA HIS A 464 -10.85 22.85 -22.00
C HIS A 464 -9.75 23.52 -22.85
N GLY A 465 -9.66 23.18 -24.14
CA GLY A 465 -8.70 23.77 -25.06
C GLY A 465 -7.23 23.48 -24.73
N LEU A 466 -6.92 22.49 -23.88
CA LEU A 466 -5.55 22.12 -23.53
C LEU A 466 -4.74 21.70 -24.75
N LEU A 467 -5.33 20.86 -25.61
CA LEU A 467 -4.77 20.53 -26.91
C LEU A 467 -5.55 21.28 -27.98
N ALA A 468 -4.89 22.25 -28.62
CA ALA A 468 -5.38 22.76 -29.90
C ALA A 468 -4.88 21.79 -30.97
N GLY A 469 -5.81 21.14 -31.64
CA GLY A 469 -5.54 20.39 -32.85
C GLY A 469 -5.24 21.30 -34.04
N TYR A 470 -4.87 20.70 -35.15
CA TYR A 470 -4.84 21.35 -36.47
C TYR A 470 -5.46 20.39 -37.49
N ASP A 471 -6.10 20.95 -38.53
CA ASP A 471 -6.85 20.19 -39.54
C ASP A 471 -7.95 19.28 -38.95
N GLY A 472 -8.60 19.72 -37.87
CA GLY A 472 -9.66 18.95 -37.18
C GLY A 472 -9.16 17.70 -36.44
N LYS A 473 -7.88 17.63 -36.10
CA LYS A 473 -7.23 16.50 -35.41
C LYS A 473 -6.43 16.92 -34.19
N LEU A 474 -6.48 16.16 -33.10
CA LEU A 474 -5.72 16.41 -31.86
C LEU A 474 -4.31 15.82 -31.88
N ARG A 475 -4.12 14.77 -32.69
CA ARG A 475 -2.88 14.01 -32.88
C ARG A 475 -2.34 13.47 -31.55
N PRO A 476 -3.14 12.69 -30.80
CA PRO A 476 -2.82 12.24 -29.44
C PRO A 476 -1.56 11.37 -29.36
N ASN A 477 -1.23 10.70 -30.47
CA ASN A 477 -0.12 9.75 -30.58
C ASN A 477 1.14 10.38 -31.19
N GLU A 478 1.13 11.68 -31.50
CA GLU A 478 2.34 12.40 -31.89
C GLU A 478 3.12 12.85 -30.65
N TYR A 479 4.43 12.93 -30.79
CA TYR A 479 5.29 13.50 -29.75
C TYR A 479 5.15 15.02 -29.70
N ILE A 480 5.20 15.59 -28.50
CA ILE A 480 5.09 17.03 -28.28
C ILE A 480 6.44 17.72 -28.48
N THR A 481 6.46 18.82 -29.24
CA THR A 481 7.66 19.68 -29.36
C THR A 481 7.75 20.69 -28.23
N ARG A 482 8.93 21.26 -28.00
CA ARG A 482 9.15 22.31 -26.99
C ARG A 482 8.30 23.55 -27.24
N ALA A 483 8.13 23.97 -28.50
CA ALA A 483 7.23 25.07 -28.86
C ALA A 483 5.75 24.75 -28.56
N GLN A 484 5.31 23.51 -28.83
CA GLN A 484 3.94 23.07 -28.52
C GLN A 484 3.69 23.00 -27.01
N MET A 485 4.65 22.48 -26.24
CA MET A 485 4.60 22.50 -24.79
C MET A 485 4.48 23.93 -24.25
N ALA A 486 5.28 24.88 -24.76
CA ALA A 486 5.18 26.28 -24.35
C ALA A 486 3.79 26.86 -24.58
N ALA A 487 3.21 26.62 -25.76
CA ALA A 487 1.86 27.07 -26.08
C ALA A 487 0.78 26.44 -25.18
N ILE A 488 0.90 25.14 -24.90
CA ILE A 488 -0.05 24.40 -24.05
C ILE A 488 0.01 24.91 -22.61
N LEU A 489 1.21 25.04 -22.02
CA LEU A 489 1.37 25.56 -20.67
C LEU A 489 0.87 27.00 -20.55
N THR A 490 1.23 27.86 -21.52
CA THR A 490 0.77 29.26 -21.53
C THR A 490 -0.75 29.37 -21.54
N ARG A 491 -1.43 28.52 -22.31
CA ARG A 491 -2.89 28.52 -22.37
C ARG A 491 -3.51 27.96 -21.09
N ALA A 492 -3.00 26.83 -20.60
CA ALA A 492 -3.51 26.17 -19.41
C ALA A 492 -3.33 27.01 -18.14
N TYR A 493 -2.30 27.87 -18.12
CA TYR A 493 -1.91 28.69 -16.97
C TYR A 493 -1.94 30.19 -17.28
N ALA A 494 -2.80 30.62 -18.19
CA ALA A 494 -2.89 32.03 -18.61
C ALA A 494 -3.19 33.00 -17.44
N ASN A 495 -3.91 32.53 -16.42
CA ASN A 495 -4.23 33.30 -15.21
C ASN A 495 -3.11 33.27 -14.15
N VAL A 496 -2.07 32.45 -14.37
CA VAL A 496 -0.92 32.31 -13.46
C VAL A 496 0.32 32.99 -14.04
N TYR A 497 0.48 32.98 -15.37
CA TYR A 497 1.66 33.55 -16.00
C TYR A 497 1.53 35.06 -16.22
N GLU A 498 2.56 35.77 -15.78
CA GLU A 498 2.73 37.20 -16.02
C GLU A 498 3.15 37.45 -17.47
N GLN A 499 2.69 38.57 -18.04
CA GLN A 499 3.06 38.97 -19.40
C GLN A 499 4.39 39.73 -19.37
N PRO A 500 5.36 39.42 -20.26
CA PRO A 500 6.61 40.15 -20.32
C PRO A 500 6.40 41.60 -20.76
N THR A 501 7.03 42.55 -20.08
CA THR A 501 7.12 43.95 -20.53
C THR A 501 8.12 44.11 -21.70
N THR A 502 9.10 43.21 -21.78
CA THR A 502 10.10 43.15 -22.84
C THR A 502 10.40 41.70 -23.19
N ASN A 503 10.40 41.37 -24.49
CA ASN A 503 10.73 40.02 -24.94
C ASN A 503 12.24 39.78 -24.87
N ARG A 504 12.61 38.57 -24.45
CA ARG A 504 13.97 38.05 -24.53
C ARG A 504 14.22 37.52 -25.95
N SER A 505 15.36 37.88 -26.53
CA SER A 505 15.84 37.23 -27.76
C SER A 505 16.47 35.89 -27.44
N PHE A 506 16.07 34.84 -28.15
CA PHE A 506 16.73 33.54 -28.16
C PHE A 506 17.48 33.39 -29.47
N VAL A 507 18.66 32.75 -29.45
CA VAL A 507 19.51 32.64 -30.63
C VAL A 507 18.83 31.87 -31.80
N ASP A 508 17.87 31.00 -31.48
CA ASP A 508 17.21 30.09 -32.41
C ASP A 508 15.69 30.31 -32.55
N VAL A 509 15.16 31.41 -32.02
CA VAL A 509 13.73 31.74 -32.13
C VAL A 509 13.56 33.12 -32.77
N SER A 510 13.16 33.13 -34.04
CA SER A 510 12.79 34.36 -34.76
C SER A 510 11.59 35.04 -34.10
N PRO A 511 11.53 36.39 -34.05
CA PRO A 511 10.32 37.13 -33.68
C PRO A 511 9.06 36.77 -34.48
N SER A 512 9.24 36.25 -35.70
CA SER A 512 8.14 35.78 -36.56
C SER A 512 7.72 34.32 -36.29
N PHE A 513 8.38 33.62 -35.37
CA PHE A 513 8.05 32.23 -35.05
C PHE A 513 6.70 32.13 -34.33
N TRP A 514 5.85 31.18 -34.71
CA TRP A 514 4.46 31.11 -34.24
C TRP A 514 4.34 30.99 -32.70
N ALA A 515 5.30 30.36 -32.04
CA ALA A 515 5.32 30.20 -30.58
C ALA A 515 6.15 31.29 -29.87
N TYR A 516 6.64 32.32 -30.57
CA TYR A 516 7.53 33.35 -30.02
C TYR A 516 6.98 33.99 -28.74
N GLY A 517 5.69 34.34 -28.72
CA GLY A 517 5.03 34.90 -27.53
C GLY A 517 4.97 33.91 -26.37
N ALA A 518 4.55 32.67 -26.61
CA ALA A 518 4.48 31.64 -25.56
C ALA A 518 5.85 31.31 -24.97
N ILE A 519 6.89 31.26 -25.80
CA ILE A 519 8.27 31.04 -25.36
C ILE A 519 8.74 32.18 -24.45
N ASN A 520 8.45 33.43 -24.83
CA ASN A 520 8.80 34.60 -24.03
C ASN A 520 8.03 34.66 -22.70
N ILE A 521 6.76 34.26 -22.68
CA ILE A 521 5.98 34.14 -21.44
C ILE A 521 6.63 33.12 -20.51
N LEU A 522 6.96 31.92 -21.01
CA LEU A 522 7.65 30.90 -20.20
C LEU A 522 9.00 31.42 -19.66
N ALA A 523 9.75 32.16 -20.47
CA ALA A 523 11.05 32.70 -20.09
C ALA A 523 10.93 33.76 -18.99
N HIS A 524 10.00 34.69 -19.15
CA HIS A 524 9.69 35.73 -18.17
C HIS A 524 9.27 35.14 -16.82
N ASN A 525 8.52 34.04 -16.86
CA ASN A 525 8.03 33.35 -15.67
C ASN A 525 9.03 32.34 -15.07
N GLY A 526 10.25 32.26 -15.59
CA GLY A 526 11.29 31.34 -15.08
C GLY A 526 11.00 29.85 -15.36
N ILE A 527 10.04 29.54 -16.23
CA ILE A 527 9.65 28.17 -16.57
C ILE A 527 10.69 27.55 -17.50
N THR A 528 11.17 28.32 -18.48
CA THR A 528 12.31 27.94 -19.34
C THR A 528 13.53 28.80 -19.03
N ILE A 529 14.69 28.15 -18.93
CA ILE A 529 15.97 28.80 -18.59
C ILE A 529 17.03 28.64 -19.68
N ASN A 530 16.81 27.75 -20.66
CA ASN A 530 17.79 27.42 -21.70
C ASN A 530 17.76 28.39 -22.88
N ASP A 531 18.93 28.66 -23.45
CA ASP A 531 19.16 29.41 -24.68
C ASP A 531 20.40 28.79 -25.37
N PRO A 532 20.28 28.17 -26.57
CA PRO A 532 19.10 28.11 -27.44
C PRO A 532 17.87 27.45 -26.83
N PHE A 533 16.68 27.85 -27.29
CA PHE A 533 15.41 27.32 -26.81
C PHE A 533 15.09 25.93 -27.37
N HIS A 534 15.55 25.61 -28.57
CA HIS A 534 15.28 24.40 -29.35
C HIS A 534 13.79 24.15 -29.62
N PRO A 535 13.08 25.05 -30.33
CA PRO A 535 11.62 25.03 -30.41
C PRO A 535 11.02 23.78 -31.07
N ASN A 536 11.77 23.13 -31.96
CA ASN A 536 11.30 21.98 -32.73
C ASN A 536 11.69 20.63 -32.12
N ASP A 537 12.50 20.62 -31.05
CA ASP A 537 12.92 19.40 -30.40
C ASP A 537 11.75 18.75 -29.65
N ILE A 538 11.75 17.41 -29.66
CA ILE A 538 10.77 16.61 -28.92
C ILE A 538 11.08 16.68 -27.42
N VAL A 539 10.04 16.93 -26.64
CA VAL A 539 10.13 16.97 -25.18
C VAL A 539 10.13 15.56 -24.62
N THR A 540 11.09 15.27 -23.75
CA THR A 540 11.07 14.03 -22.97
C THR A 540 10.13 14.14 -21.78
N ARG A 541 9.69 13.00 -21.26
CA ARG A 541 8.85 12.94 -20.05
C ARG A 541 9.50 13.67 -18.86
N GLY A 542 10.82 13.53 -18.69
CA GLY A 542 11.58 14.23 -17.65
C GLY A 542 11.60 15.74 -17.84
N GLN A 543 11.85 16.21 -19.06
CA GLN A 543 11.82 17.64 -19.36
C GLN A 543 10.44 18.25 -19.08
N PHE A 544 9.36 17.60 -19.52
CA PHE A 544 8.00 18.08 -19.25
C PHE A 544 7.70 18.12 -17.75
N ALA A 545 8.17 17.15 -16.97
CA ALA A 545 8.02 17.14 -15.52
C ALA A 545 8.69 18.35 -14.85
N LEU A 546 9.89 18.73 -15.29
CA LEU A 546 10.57 19.94 -14.80
C LEU A 546 9.77 21.21 -15.11
N PHE A 547 9.30 21.36 -16.36
CA PHE A 547 8.47 22.51 -16.74
C PHE A 547 7.16 22.59 -15.96
N LEU A 548 6.48 21.45 -15.79
CA LEU A 548 5.24 21.37 -15.05
C LEU A 548 5.45 21.66 -13.56
N LYS A 549 6.48 21.10 -12.93
CA LYS A 549 6.83 21.37 -11.54
C LYS A 549 7.01 22.88 -11.29
N ARG A 550 7.85 23.54 -12.10
CA ARG A 550 8.07 25.01 -12.01
C ARG A 550 6.79 25.80 -12.21
N THR A 551 5.92 25.35 -13.13
CA THR A 551 4.62 25.98 -13.38
C THR A 551 3.70 25.87 -12.18
N VAL A 552 3.63 24.70 -11.55
CA VAL A 552 2.79 24.46 -10.37
C VAL A 552 3.33 25.21 -9.15
N GLU A 553 4.65 25.32 -9.00
CA GLU A 553 5.27 26.12 -7.95
C GLU A 553 4.94 27.61 -8.09
N LYS A 554 4.89 28.16 -9.31
CA LYS A 554 4.52 29.57 -9.53
C LYS A 554 3.02 29.88 -9.29
N LYS A 555 2.16 28.85 -9.34
CA LYS A 555 0.73 29.01 -9.04
C LYS A 555 0.45 29.22 -7.55
N GLN A 556 1.38 28.79 -6.68
CA GLN A 556 1.30 28.91 -5.22
C GLN A 556 1.89 30.24 -4.78
#